data_AF-A0A6G1WUT0-F1
#
_entry.id   AF-A0A6G1WUT0-F1
#
_cell.length_a   1.000
_cell.length_b   1.000
_cell.length_c   1.000
_cell.angle_alpha   90.00
_cell.angle_beta   90.00
_cell.angle_gamma   90.00
#
_symmetry.space_group_name_H-M   'P 1'
#
loop_
_entity.id
_entity.type
_entity.pdbx_description
1 polymer ?
#
loop_
_entity_poly.entity_id
_entity_poly.type
_entity_poly.pdbx_seq_one_letter_code
_entity_poly.pdbx_strand_id
1 'polypeptide(L)' 'MSEKKIEIGDEVVVRGEVVWIDEDGVPRVRFPRAQMPIRISATVFEGVSKPPKPTKPKVRVKPVKGLLPD' A
#
# COMPACT_ATOMS: atom_id res chain seq x y z
N MET A 1 1.37 15.35 -18.22
CA MET A 1 2.54 14.53 -17.85
C MET A 1 2.93 13.78 -19.10
N SER A 2 3.96 14.24 -19.80
CA SER A 2 4.40 13.62 -21.04
C SER A 2 4.78 12.17 -20.74
N GLU A 3 4.11 11.21 -21.38
CA GLU A 3 4.51 9.81 -21.32
C GLU A 3 5.91 9.73 -21.95
N LYS A 4 6.94 9.63 -21.10
CA LYS A 4 8.27 9.27 -21.56
C LYS A 4 8.15 7.88 -22.20
N LYS A 5 8.57 7.76 -23.45
CA LYS A 5 8.71 6.46 -24.09
C LYS A 5 9.79 5.70 -23.33
N ILE A 6 9.46 4.50 -22.89
CA ILE A 6 10.38 3.59 -22.21
C ILE A 6 11.19 2.88 -23.30
N GLU A 7 12.50 2.83 -23.15
CA GLU A 7 13.41 2.16 -24.09
C GLU A 7 14.03 0.89 -23.48
N ILE A 8 14.50 -0.02 -24.33
CA ILE A 8 15.19 -1.23 -23.88
C ILE A 8 16.51 -0.81 -23.24
N GLY A 9 16.71 -1.18 -21.98
CA GLY A 9 17.90 -0.83 -21.20
C GLY A 9 17.66 0.24 -20.14
N ASP A 10 16.48 0.88 -20.12
CA ASP A 10 16.11 1.83 -19.08
C ASP A 10 15.93 1.14 -17.72
N GLU A 11 16.53 1.74 -16.69
CA GLU A 11 16.27 1.36 -15.30
C GLU A 11 14.95 2.00 -14.83
N VAL A 12 14.04 1.19 -14.30
CA VAL A 12 12.70 1.62 -13.91
C VAL A 12 12.37 1.25 -12.47
N VAL A 13 11.72 2.17 -11.76
CA VAL A 13 11.24 1.98 -10.38
C VAL A 13 9.72 1.90 -10.39
N VAL A 14 9.17 0.77 -9.96
CA VAL A 14 7.72 0.55 -9.93
C VAL A 14 7.25 0.37 -8.50
N ARG A 15 6.21 1.12 -8.12
CA ARG A 15 5.55 0.99 -6.82
C ARG A 15 4.47 -0.08 -6.89
N GLY A 16 4.61 -1.12 -6.09
CA GLY A 16 3.62 -2.17 -5.92
C GLY A 16 3.31 -2.41 -4.45
N GLU A 17 2.26 -3.17 -4.19
CA GLU A 17 1.83 -3.55 -2.85
C GLU A 17 2.21 -5.00 -2.57
N VAL A 18 2.87 -5.26 -1.43
CA VAL A 18 3.12 -6.63 -0.98
C VAL A 18 1.80 -7.22 -0.50
N VAL A 19 1.30 -8.22 -1.22
CA VAL A 19 0.00 -8.86 -0.92
C VAL A 19 0.16 -10.22 -0.23
N TRP A 20 1.34 -10.82 -0.33
CA TRP A 20 1.65 -12.12 0.27
C TRP A 20 3.16 -12.26 0.51
N ILE A 21 3.54 -13.12 1.46
CA ILE A 21 4.92 -13.55 1.67
C ILE A 21 4.89 -15.08 1.62
N ASP A 22 5.62 -15.67 0.67
CA ASP A 22 5.73 -17.12 0.55
C ASP A 22 6.54 -17.72 1.72
N GLU A 23 6.47 -19.04 1.92
CA GLU A 23 7.11 -19.73 3.05
C GLU A 23 8.63 -19.56 3.10
N ASP A 24 9.25 -19.37 1.95
CA ASP A 24 10.68 -19.10 1.79
C ASP A 24 11.05 -17.63 2.04
N GLY A 25 10.09 -16.81 2.46
CA GLY A 25 10.28 -15.40 2.80
C GLY A 25 10.26 -14.47 1.60
N VAL A 26 9.98 -14.97 0.39
CA VAL A 26 9.96 -14.14 -0.82
C VAL A 26 8.59 -13.46 -0.97
N PRO A 27 8.55 -12.12 -1.09
CA PRO A 27 7.30 -11.38 -1.21
C PRO A 27 6.69 -11.48 -2.61
N ARG A 28 5.36 -11.51 -2.65
CA ARG A 28 4.56 -11.31 -3.86
C ARG A 28 4.01 -9.90 -3.90
N VAL A 29 4.33 -9.18 -4.97
CA VAL A 29 3.99 -7.79 -5.17
C VAL A 29 2.93 -7.67 -6.25
N ARG A 30 1.81 -7.01 -5.92
CA ARG A 30 0.76 -6.65 -6.87
C ARG A 30 1.02 -5.25 -7.40
N PHE A 31 1.03 -5.12 -8.72
CA PHE A 31 1.07 -3.82 -9.39
C PHE A 31 -0.34 -3.41 -9.84
N PRO A 32 -0.69 -2.12 -9.75
CA PRO A 32 -1.93 -1.62 -10.32
C PRO A 32 -2.03 -2.00 -11.80
N ARG A 33 -3.16 -2.59 -12.22
CA ARG A 33 -3.42 -3.08 -13.59
C ARG A 33 -2.65 -4.32 -14.05
N ALA A 34 -1.76 -4.88 -13.23
CA ALA A 34 -1.23 -6.22 -13.49
C ALA A 34 -2.28 -7.28 -13.11
N GLN A 35 -2.43 -8.31 -13.96
CA GLN A 35 -3.37 -9.41 -13.71
C GLN A 35 -2.95 -10.29 -12.53
N MET A 36 -1.64 -10.51 -12.34
CA MET A 36 -1.13 -11.46 -11.36
C MET A 36 -0.03 -10.83 -10.48
N PRO A 37 -0.02 -11.07 -9.15
CA PRO A 37 1.11 -10.71 -8.30
C PRO A 37 2.39 -11.41 -8.75
N ILE A 38 3.50 -10.68 -8.75
CA ILE A 38 4.81 -11.18 -9.16
C ILE A 38 5.63 -11.46 -7.92
N ARG A 39 6.32 -12.60 -7.89
CA ARG A 39 7.27 -12.95 -6.84
C ARG A 39 8.60 -12.22 -7.10
N ILE A 40 9.03 -11.38 -6.17
CA ILE A 40 10.20 -10.52 -6.32
C ILE A 40 11.12 -10.74 -5.12
N SER A 41 12.42 -10.91 -5.35
CA SER A 41 13.39 -11.03 -4.26
C SER A 41 13.37 -9.77 -3.38
N ALA A 42 13.40 -9.93 -2.05
CA ALA A 42 13.46 -8.79 -1.14
C ALA A 42 14.73 -7.93 -1.33
N THR A 43 15.79 -8.49 -1.92
CA THR A 43 17.07 -7.80 -2.16
C THR A 43 17.01 -6.72 -3.23
N VAL A 44 15.98 -6.73 -4.10
CA VAL A 44 15.85 -5.74 -5.19
C VAL A 44 14.91 -4.58 -4.83
N PHE A 45 14.40 -4.54 -3.61
CA PHE A 45 13.55 -3.44 -3.17
C PHE A 45 14.38 -2.19 -2.87
N GLU A 46 14.17 -1.15 -3.68
CA GLU A 46 14.79 0.16 -3.47
C GLU A 46 14.27 0.86 -2.20
N GLY A 47 12.99 0.62 -1.83
CA GLY A 47 12.42 1.18 -0.62
C GLY A 47 11.08 0.55 -0.23
N VAL A 48 10.85 0.43 1.08
CA VAL A 48 9.61 -0.10 1.65
C VAL A 48 8.99 0.96 2.55
N SER A 49 7.77 1.38 2.21
CA SER A 49 6.99 2.30 3.05
C SER A 49 5.80 1.58 3.65
N LYS A 50 5.47 1.91 4.90
CA LYS A 50 4.25 1.40 5.53
C LYS A 50 3.06 2.22 5.00
N PRO A 51 1.91 1.57 4.70
CA PRO A 51 0.72 2.32 4.34
C PRO A 51 0.37 3.28 5.48
N PRO A 52 -0.13 4.49 5.17
CA PRO A 52 -0.56 5.43 6.19
C PRO A 52 -1.62 4.76 7.06
N LYS A 53 -1.44 4.82 8.39
CA LYS A 53 -2.42 4.27 9.34
C LYS A 53 -3.80 4.86 9.00
N PRO A 54 -4.85 4.04 8.90
CA PRO A 54 -6.19 4.57 8.73
C PRO A 54 -6.52 5.46 9.93
N THR A 55 -6.62 6.75 9.69
CA THR A 55 -7.12 7.71 10.68
C THR A 55 -8.58 7.33 10.90
N LYS A 56 -8.86 6.65 12.03
CA LYS A 56 -10.23 6.40 12.46
C LYS A 56 -10.98 7.74 12.40
N PRO A 57 -12.18 7.81 11.79
CA PRO A 57 -12.99 9.01 11.86
C PRO A 57 -13.17 9.33 13.34
N LYS A 58 -12.74 10.54 13.77
CA LYS A 58 -13.09 11.03 15.10
C LYS A 58 -14.61 11.20 15.11
N VAL A 59 -15.33 10.18 15.57
CA VAL A 59 -16.76 10.29 15.84
C VAL A 59 -16.90 11.37 16.91
N ARG A 60 -17.27 12.57 16.48
CA ARG A 60 -17.56 13.69 17.36
C ARG A 60 -18.90 13.40 18.00
N VAL A 61 -18.90 12.65 19.09
CA VAL A 61 -20.09 12.44 19.91
C VAL A 61 -20.48 13.82 20.47
N LYS A 62 -21.61 14.36 20.01
CA LYS A 62 -22.21 15.52 20.67
C LYS A 62 -22.65 15.06 22.06
N PRO A 63 -22.25 15.73 23.15
CA PRO A 63 -22.79 15.42 24.47
C PRO A 63 -24.30 15.67 24.45
N VAL A 64 -25.08 14.63 24.72
CA VAL A 64 -26.52 14.74 24.90
C VAL A 64 -26.73 15.45 26.24
N LYS A 65 -27.16 16.71 26.18
CA LYS A 65 -27.44 17.52 27.36
C LYS A 65 -28.80 17.09 27.93
N GLY A 66 -28.79 16.51 29.13
CA GLY A 66 -29.96 16.42 30.01
C GLY A 66 -30.65 15.06 30.04
N LEU A 67 -30.15 14.17 30.91
CA LEU A 67 -31.03 13.29 31.69
C LEU A 67 -30.53 13.40 33.14
N LEU A 68 -31.26 14.16 33.96
CA LEU A 68 -31.20 14.05 35.41
C LEU A 68 -32.07 12.85 35.79
N PRO A 69 -31.58 11.88 36.57
CA PRO A 69 -32.44 10.93 37.25
C PRO A 69 -33.02 11.57 38.53
N ASP A 70 -34.32 11.29 38.71
CA ASP A 70 -35.29 11.57 39.79
C ASP A 70 -34.85 12.35 41.04
#